data_AF-A0A0F8AYZ7-F1
#
_entry.id   AF-A0A0F8AYZ7-F1
#
_cell.length_a   1.000
_cell.length_b   1.000
_cell.length_c   1.000
_cell.angle_alpha   90.00
_cell.angle_beta   90.00
_cell.angle_gamma   90.00
#
_symmetry.space_group_name_H-M   'P 1'
#
loop_
_entity.id
_entity.type
_entity.pdbx_description
1 polymer ?
#
loop_
_entity_poly.entity_id
_entity_poly.type
_entity_poly.pdbx_seq_one_letter_code
_entity_poly.pdbx_strand_id
1 'polypeptide(L)'
;MFAYRRRTEDATLADDGTCLLQWDPPSAPPRRLRFEPDSTGETWTRREWEWTGAEWRTCGSDRLDNVAIRAPAAARYPEPVDPTPIETMLEWTRDSWARPDPPALVFAKTATTEQGVVVSVDGDLRYRERDSPQWYPATTDEFYHHLRTHGQPTLLPLSETALTRHDFTPSPLSQ
;
A
#
# COMPACT_ATOMS: atom_id res chain seq x y z
N MET A 1 -42.36 16.79 9.05
CA MET A 1 -41.15 17.44 8.50
C MET A 1 -40.38 18.00 9.68
N PHE A 2 -39.38 17.26 10.18
CA PHE A 2 -38.54 17.72 11.30
C PHE A 2 -37.09 17.65 10.85
N ALA A 3 -36.53 18.81 10.51
CA ALA A 3 -35.10 18.97 10.32
C ALA A 3 -34.43 18.98 11.70
N TYR A 4 -33.90 17.84 12.12
CA TYR A 4 -33.06 17.78 13.31
C TYR A 4 -31.62 18.13 12.90
N ARG A 5 -31.33 19.43 12.82
CA ARG A 5 -29.96 19.93 12.71
C ARG A 5 -29.40 20.10 14.11
N ARG A 6 -28.70 19.07 14.60
CA ARG A 6 -27.78 19.21 15.73
C ARG A 6 -26.37 18.98 15.21
N ARG A 7 -25.71 20.07 14.80
CA ARG A 7 -24.25 20.09 14.70
C ARG A 7 -23.75 20.08 16.14
N THR A 8 -23.57 18.88 16.68
CA THR A 8 -22.80 18.72 17.91
C THR A 8 -21.37 19.05 17.51
N GLU A 9 -20.74 20.00 18.21
CA GLU A 9 -19.29 20.23 18.12
C GLU A 9 -18.59 18.96 18.61
N ASP A 10 -18.47 18.00 17.71
CA ASP A 10 -17.71 16.79 17.92
C ASP A 10 -16.33 17.08 17.32
N ALA A 11 -15.32 17.17 18.18
CA ALA A 11 -13.93 17.45 17.82
C ALA A 11 -13.27 16.29 17.04
N THR A 12 -14.07 15.54 16.29
CA THR A 12 -13.73 14.27 15.64
C THR A 12 -13.53 14.40 14.14
N LEU A 13 -13.90 15.54 13.55
CA LEU A 13 -13.74 15.80 12.12
C LEU A 13 -12.66 16.86 11.93
N ALA A 14 -11.92 16.76 10.82
CA ALA A 14 -11.05 17.84 10.39
C ALA A 14 -11.86 19.14 10.23
N ASP A 15 -11.17 20.28 10.20
CA ASP A 15 -11.80 21.61 10.17
C ASP A 15 -12.75 21.79 8.95
N ASP A 16 -12.57 20.98 7.91
CA ASP A 16 -13.41 20.91 6.71
C ASP A 16 -14.61 19.95 6.81
N GLY A 17 -14.78 19.24 7.93
CA GLY A 17 -15.83 18.25 8.14
C GLY A 17 -15.55 16.87 7.51
N THR A 18 -14.37 16.64 6.93
CA THR A 18 -14.00 15.37 6.32
C THR A 18 -13.75 14.28 7.38
N CYS A 19 -14.21 13.06 7.09
CA CYS A 19 -13.75 11.85 7.80
C CYS A 19 -12.86 11.01 6.87
N LEU A 20 -11.68 10.63 7.35
CA LEU A 20 -10.71 9.84 6.62
C LEU A 20 -10.39 8.56 7.39
N LEU A 21 -10.54 7.42 6.73
CA LEU A 21 -10.08 6.13 7.21
C LEU A 21 -9.00 5.62 6.26
N GLN A 22 -7.91 5.10 6.82
CA GLN A 22 -6.84 4.45 6.06
C GLN A 22 -6.43 3.15 6.75
N TRP A 23 -6.14 2.13 5.94
CA TRP A 23 -5.67 0.84 6.45
C TRP A 23 -4.81 0.12 5.40
N ASP A 24 -3.94 -0.76 5.89
CA ASP A 24 -3.08 -1.61 5.08
C ASP A 24 -3.57 -3.05 5.17
N PRO A 25 -4.37 -3.54 4.19
CA PRO A 25 -4.79 -4.92 4.19
C PRO A 25 -3.60 -5.86 3.96
N PRO A 26 -3.51 -7.03 4.64
CA PRO A 26 -2.33 -7.91 4.57
C PRO A 26 -1.97 -8.47 3.19
N SER A 27 -2.90 -8.45 2.23
CA SER A 27 -2.73 -9.07 0.90
C SER A 27 -3.39 -8.24 -0.20
N ALA A 28 -3.38 -6.92 -0.04
CA ALA A 28 -3.88 -5.98 -1.03
C ALA A 28 -3.19 -4.62 -0.85
N PRO A 29 -3.25 -3.74 -1.85
CA PRO A 29 -2.70 -2.40 -1.70
C PRO A 29 -3.38 -1.63 -0.55
N PRO A 30 -2.65 -0.70 0.10
CA PRO A 30 -3.20 0.25 1.04
C PRO A 30 -4.49 0.87 0.55
N ARG A 31 -5.43 1.09 1.48
CA ARG A 31 -6.77 1.56 1.19
C ARG A 31 -7.06 2.82 1.97
N ARG A 32 -7.83 3.70 1.34
CA ARG A 32 -8.29 4.93 1.94
C ARG A 32 -9.76 5.13 1.60
N LEU A 33 -10.54 5.52 2.61
CA LEU A 33 -11.95 5.84 2.49
C LEU A 33 -12.16 7.26 3.00
N ARG A 34 -12.68 8.12 2.13
CA ARG A 34 -12.96 9.52 2.46
C ARG A 34 -14.45 9.77 2.40
N PHE A 35 -14.96 10.40 3.45
CA PHE A 35 -16.32 10.91 3.51
C PHE A 35 -16.26 12.43 3.50
N GLU A 36 -16.83 13.03 2.47
CA GLU A 36 -16.81 14.48 2.26
C GLU A 36 -18.25 15.01 2.26
N PRO A 37 -18.59 16.00 3.10
CA PRO A 37 -19.84 16.72 2.96
C PRO A 37 -19.82 17.57 1.68
N ASP A 38 -20.98 17.73 1.04
CA ASP A 38 -21.14 18.75 0.02
C ASP A 38 -21.11 20.18 0.62
N SER A 39 -21.17 21.20 -0.23
CA SER A 39 -21.16 22.60 0.20
C SER A 39 -22.33 23.01 1.09
N THR A 40 -23.42 22.23 1.11
CA THR A 40 -24.61 22.46 1.94
C THR A 40 -24.57 21.65 3.25
N GLY A 41 -23.71 20.62 3.31
CA GLY A 41 -23.64 19.64 4.38
C GLY A 41 -24.85 18.69 4.45
N GLU A 42 -25.76 18.75 3.46
CA GLU A 42 -26.98 17.92 3.43
C GLU A 42 -26.71 16.53 2.85
N THR A 43 -25.79 16.45 1.89
CA THR A 43 -25.38 15.17 1.31
C THR A 43 -23.89 14.98 1.37
N TRP A 44 -23.48 13.71 1.36
CA TRP A 44 -22.09 13.31 1.51
C TRP A 44 -21.66 12.47 0.31
N THR A 45 -20.37 12.50 0.02
CA THR A 45 -19.76 11.58 -0.94
C THR A 45 -18.82 10.65 -0.20
N ARG A 46 -19.01 9.34 -0.39
CA ARG A 46 -18.03 8.32 -0.03
C ARG A 46 -17.13 8.08 -1.23
N ARG A 47 -15.82 8.27 -1.08
CA ARG A 47 -14.82 7.93 -2.10
C ARG A 47 -13.87 6.87 -1.58
N GLU A 48 -13.75 5.80 -2.36
CA GLU A 48 -12.81 4.70 -2.12
C GLU A 48 -11.56 4.91 -2.96
N TRP A 49 -10.41 4.76 -2.33
CA TRP A 49 -9.10 4.94 -2.93
C TRP A 49 -8.22 3.72 -2.66
N GLU A 50 -7.41 3.40 -3.66
CA GLU A 50 -6.41 2.33 -3.66
C GLU A 50 -5.04 2.94 -3.94
N TRP A 51 -4.04 2.56 -3.16
CA TRP A 51 -2.67 2.95 -3.43
C TRP A 51 -2.11 2.17 -4.61
N THR A 52 -1.48 2.86 -5.56
CA THR A 52 -0.92 2.26 -6.79
C THR A 52 0.57 1.91 -6.67
N GLY A 53 1.18 2.16 -5.52
CA GLY A 53 2.64 2.14 -5.35
C GLY A 53 3.29 3.51 -5.57
N ALA A 54 2.57 4.48 -6.11
CA ALA A 54 3.08 5.84 -6.34
C ALA A 54 2.09 6.92 -5.87
N GLU A 55 0.79 6.67 -6.05
CA GLU A 55 -0.26 7.63 -5.73
C GLU A 55 -1.56 6.93 -5.32
N TRP A 56 -2.49 7.71 -4.78
CA TRP A 56 -3.85 7.25 -4.51
C TRP A 56 -4.70 7.34 -5.77
N ARG A 57 -5.35 6.24 -6.14
CA ARG A 57 -6.31 6.18 -7.26
C ARG A 57 -7.71 5.91 -6.75
N THR A 58 -8.68 6.72 -7.18
CA THR A 58 -10.11 6.46 -6.90
C THR A 58 -10.57 5.18 -7.58
N CYS A 59 -11.21 4.28 -6.83
CA CYS A 59 -11.78 3.04 -7.36
C CYS A 59 -13.29 2.91 -7.11
N GLY A 60 -13.88 3.76 -6.28
CA GLY A 60 -15.31 3.76 -6.00
C GLY A 60 -15.79 5.12 -5.53
N SER A 61 -17.05 5.45 -5.84
CA SER A 61 -17.67 6.68 -5.37
C SER A 61 -19.17 6.49 -5.26
N ASP A 62 -19.73 6.86 -4.11
CA ASP A 62 -21.17 6.79 -3.85
C ASP A 62 -21.67 8.06 -3.17
N ARG A 63 -22.89 8.45 -3.50
CA ARG A 63 -23.61 9.49 -2.76
C ARG A 63 -24.27 8.88 -1.54
N LEU A 64 -24.15 9.56 -0.41
CA LEU A 64 -24.76 9.18 0.86
C LEU A 64 -25.70 10.28 1.33
N ASP A 65 -26.93 9.89 1.64
CA ASP A 65 -27.93 10.73 2.26
C ASP A 65 -28.16 10.27 3.71
N ASN A 66 -28.67 11.15 4.58
CA ASN A 66 -28.99 10.84 5.99
C ASN A 66 -27.80 10.29 6.82
N VAL A 67 -26.62 10.89 6.66
CA VAL A 67 -25.39 10.45 7.34
C VAL A 67 -25.39 10.81 8.84
N ALA A 68 -25.00 9.85 9.67
CA ALA A 68 -24.68 10.07 11.08
C ALA A 68 -23.28 9.49 11.37
N ILE A 69 -22.41 10.29 12.01
CA ILE A 69 -21.02 9.91 12.31
C ILE A 69 -20.86 9.85 13.83
N ARG A 70 -20.17 8.81 14.31
CA ARG A 70 -19.76 8.67 15.71
C ARG A 70 -18.36 8.11 15.77
N ALA A 71 -17.40 8.90 16.27
CA ALA A 71 -16.07 8.41 16.62
C ALA A 71 -15.92 8.43 18.16
N PRO A 72 -15.37 7.38 18.79
CA PRO A 72 -15.15 7.41 20.23
C PRO A 72 -14.10 8.47 20.59
N ALA A 73 -14.41 9.36 21.54
CA ALA A 73 -13.53 10.45 21.99
C ALA A 73 -12.16 10.00 22.57
N ALA A 74 -11.98 8.70 22.84
CA ALA A 74 -10.78 8.14 23.47
C ALA A 74 -9.86 7.37 22.52
N ALA A 75 -10.31 7.04 21.29
CA ALA A 75 -9.47 6.30 20.36
C ALA A 75 -8.57 7.27 19.61
N ARG A 76 -7.36 7.50 20.14
CA ARG A 76 -6.30 8.20 19.41
C ARG A 76 -5.71 7.24 18.37
N TYR A 77 -6.35 7.19 17.21
CA TYR A 77 -5.73 6.58 16.04
C TYR A 77 -4.63 7.51 15.53
N PRO A 78 -3.53 6.97 14.98
CA PRO A 78 -2.53 7.80 14.34
C PRO A 78 -3.14 8.52 13.13
N GLU A 79 -2.61 9.71 12.82
CA GLU A 79 -2.93 10.39 11.58
C GLU A 79 -2.60 9.49 10.38
N PRO A 80 -3.49 9.37 9.39
CA PRO A 80 -3.20 8.68 8.15
C PRO A 80 -1.95 9.26 7.47
N VAL A 81 -0.99 8.40 7.13
CA VAL A 81 0.25 8.80 6.45
C VAL A 81 0.30 8.11 5.10
N ASP A 82 0.67 8.83 4.04
CA ASP A 82 0.81 8.22 2.73
C ASP A 82 1.89 7.12 2.75
N PRO A 83 1.62 5.93 2.17
CA PRO A 83 2.62 4.88 2.04
C PRO A 83 3.85 5.37 1.28
N THR A 84 5.01 4.80 1.57
CA THR A 84 6.23 5.14 0.83
C THR A 84 6.10 4.73 -0.64
N PRO A 85 6.37 5.64 -1.60
CA PRO A 85 6.41 5.28 -3.01
C PRO A 85 7.43 4.18 -3.31
N ILE A 86 7.09 3.31 -4.24
CA ILE A 86 7.89 2.12 -4.56
C ILE A 86 9.23 2.49 -5.17
N GLU A 87 9.27 3.50 -6.03
CA GLU A 87 10.52 4.02 -6.57
C GLU A 87 11.47 4.45 -5.46
N THR A 88 10.96 5.14 -4.43
CA THR A 88 11.76 5.52 -3.25
C THR A 88 12.28 4.29 -2.49
N MET A 89 11.46 3.25 -2.34
CA MET A 89 11.89 2.01 -1.71
C MET A 89 12.94 1.27 -2.54
N LEU A 90 12.80 1.25 -3.87
CA LEU A 90 13.77 0.64 -4.79
C LEU A 90 15.11 1.36 -4.74
N GLU A 91 15.11 2.69 -4.64
CA GLU A 91 16.32 3.49 -4.44
C GLU A 91 17.08 3.09 -3.17
N TRP A 92 16.39 2.76 -2.08
CA TRP A 92 17.04 2.28 -0.85
C TRP A 92 17.74 0.93 -1.01
N THR A 93 17.30 0.12 -1.98
CA THR A 93 17.94 -1.17 -2.30
C THR A 93 19.11 -1.03 -3.27
N ARG A 94 19.24 0.10 -3.98
CA ARG A 94 20.26 0.31 -5.00
C ARG A 94 21.67 0.24 -4.40
N ASP A 95 22.61 -0.35 -5.16
CA ASP A 95 24.02 -0.49 -4.82
C ASP A 95 24.30 -1.15 -3.45
N SER A 96 23.32 -1.90 -2.94
CA SER A 96 23.38 -2.50 -1.60
C SER A 96 23.82 -3.96 -1.60
N TRP A 97 23.89 -4.60 -2.78
CA TRP A 97 24.15 -6.04 -2.91
C TRP A 97 25.44 -6.53 -2.25
N ALA A 98 26.49 -5.71 -2.33
CA ALA A 98 27.81 -6.00 -1.76
C ALA A 98 27.82 -5.99 -0.22
N ARG A 99 26.79 -5.45 0.43
CA ARG A 99 26.65 -5.48 1.89
C ARG A 99 26.46 -6.92 2.36
N PRO A 100 26.99 -7.33 3.53
CA PRO A 100 26.87 -8.71 4.04
C PRO A 100 25.44 -9.23 4.12
N ASP A 101 24.47 -8.35 4.37
CA ASP A 101 23.04 -8.63 4.34
C ASP A 101 22.32 -7.47 3.62
N PRO A 102 22.04 -7.61 2.31
CA PRO A 102 21.46 -6.55 1.53
C PRO A 102 19.98 -6.37 1.90
N PRO A 103 19.46 -5.13 1.92
CA PRO A 103 18.04 -4.90 2.03
C PRO A 103 17.29 -5.46 0.81
N ALA A 104 16.09 -5.94 1.07
CA ALA A 104 15.17 -6.50 0.10
C ALA A 104 13.76 -5.91 0.31
N LEU A 105 13.03 -5.70 -0.78
CA LEU A 105 11.60 -5.41 -0.70
C LEU A 105 10.84 -6.72 -0.68
N VAL A 106 10.02 -6.92 0.34
CA VAL A 106 9.33 -8.18 0.60
C VAL A 106 7.83 -7.96 0.51
N PHE A 107 7.21 -8.63 -0.46
CA PHE A 107 5.77 -8.70 -0.60
C PHE A 107 5.23 -9.84 0.26
N ALA A 108 4.17 -9.57 1.01
CA ALA A 108 3.49 -10.61 1.78
C ALA A 108 2.93 -11.70 0.85
N LYS A 109 2.93 -12.93 1.35
CA LYS A 109 2.18 -14.03 0.74
C LYS A 109 0.68 -13.69 0.74
N THR A 110 -0.02 -14.00 -0.34
CA THR A 110 -1.47 -13.87 -0.43
C THR A 110 -2.16 -15.23 -0.44
N ALA A 111 -3.48 -15.26 -0.59
CA ALA A 111 -4.22 -16.50 -0.79
C ALA A 111 -3.86 -17.23 -2.10
N THR A 112 -3.33 -16.49 -3.09
CA THR A 112 -3.11 -17.00 -4.46
C THR A 112 -1.67 -16.90 -4.95
N THR A 113 -0.78 -16.23 -4.21
CA THR A 113 0.61 -15.98 -4.61
C THR A 113 1.55 -16.10 -3.41
N GLU A 114 2.75 -16.63 -3.62
CA GLU A 114 3.76 -16.81 -2.58
C GLU A 114 4.48 -15.50 -2.21
N GLN A 115 5.32 -15.52 -1.17
CA GLN A 115 6.14 -14.35 -0.84
C GLN A 115 7.05 -13.98 -2.01
N GLY A 116 6.93 -12.74 -2.49
CA GLY A 116 7.77 -12.16 -3.52
C GLY A 116 8.86 -11.29 -2.90
N VAL A 117 10.09 -11.35 -3.42
CA VAL A 117 11.22 -10.58 -2.92
C VAL A 117 11.89 -9.86 -4.08
N VAL A 118 12.19 -8.57 -3.89
CA VAL A 118 12.97 -7.74 -4.82
C VAL A 118 14.28 -7.35 -4.19
N VAL A 119 15.36 -7.50 -4.94
CA VAL A 119 16.69 -7.00 -4.59
C VAL A 119 17.31 -6.28 -5.78
N SER A 120 18.27 -5.39 -5.52
CA SER A 120 19.15 -4.84 -6.56
C SER A 120 20.45 -5.64 -6.56
N VAL A 121 20.76 -6.32 -7.66
CA VAL A 121 22.02 -7.04 -7.88
C VAL A 121 22.80 -6.34 -8.97
N ASP A 122 23.95 -5.77 -8.63
CA ASP A 122 24.82 -5.03 -9.57
C ASP A 122 24.07 -3.93 -10.36
N GLY A 123 23.08 -3.30 -9.73
CA GLY A 123 22.23 -2.27 -10.33
C GLY A 123 20.94 -2.79 -10.97
N ASP A 124 20.84 -4.10 -11.24
CA ASP A 124 19.64 -4.71 -11.80
C ASP A 124 18.64 -5.05 -10.70
N LEU A 125 17.41 -4.58 -10.84
CA LEU A 125 16.32 -4.99 -9.97
C LEU A 125 15.82 -6.38 -10.36
N ARG A 126 15.82 -7.32 -9.41
CA ARG A 126 15.44 -8.72 -9.62
C ARG A 126 14.32 -9.08 -8.65
N TYR A 127 13.21 -9.53 -9.19
CA TYR A 127 12.06 -10.03 -8.45
C TYR A 127 12.02 -11.55 -8.49
N ARG A 128 11.73 -12.20 -7.36
CA ARG A 128 11.55 -13.65 -7.30
C ARG A 128 10.49 -14.02 -6.27
N GLU A 129 9.53 -14.84 -6.68
CA GLU A 129 8.65 -15.55 -5.75
C GLU A 129 9.36 -16.75 -5.15
N ARG A 130 9.01 -17.10 -3.92
CA ARG A 130 9.64 -18.19 -3.15
C ARG A 130 9.65 -19.53 -3.89
N ASP A 131 8.56 -19.87 -4.55
CA ASP A 131 8.37 -21.13 -5.28
C ASP A 131 8.72 -21.01 -6.77
N SER A 132 9.04 -19.81 -7.25
CA SER A 132 9.49 -19.61 -8.62
C SER A 132 10.90 -20.20 -8.81
N PRO A 133 11.13 -20.93 -9.93
CA PRO A 133 12.45 -21.47 -10.25
C PRO A 133 13.46 -20.39 -10.68
N GLN A 134 12.99 -19.19 -11.05
CA GLN A 134 13.81 -18.12 -11.58
C GLN A 134 13.37 -16.74 -11.07
N TRP A 135 14.25 -15.76 -11.25
CA TRP A 135 13.92 -14.37 -11.03
C TRP A 135 13.60 -13.66 -12.35
N TYR A 136 12.89 -12.54 -12.26
CA TYR A 136 12.51 -11.70 -13.38
C TYR A 136 12.98 -10.27 -13.15
N PRO A 137 13.27 -9.49 -14.22
CA PRO A 137 13.58 -8.07 -14.06
C PRO A 137 12.41 -7.33 -13.41
N ALA A 138 12.67 -6.62 -12.30
CA ALA A 138 11.65 -5.87 -11.55
C ALA A 138 11.39 -4.47 -12.13
N THR A 139 11.47 -4.36 -13.45
CA THR A 139 11.15 -3.17 -14.26
C THR A 139 10.07 -3.47 -15.29
N THR A 140 9.52 -4.68 -15.26
CA THR A 140 8.51 -5.18 -16.18
C THR A 140 7.11 -4.82 -15.68
N ASP A 141 6.13 -4.83 -16.60
CA ASP A 141 4.70 -4.72 -16.25
C ASP A 141 4.26 -5.80 -15.25
N GLU A 142 4.96 -6.94 -15.25
CA GLU A 142 4.78 -8.05 -14.31
C GLU A 142 5.09 -7.63 -12.87
N PHE A 143 6.18 -6.89 -12.63
CA PHE A 143 6.47 -6.35 -11.30
C PHE A 143 5.37 -5.43 -10.78
N TYR A 144 4.89 -4.49 -11.60
CA TYR A 144 3.77 -3.63 -11.22
C TYR A 144 2.44 -4.40 -11.12
N HIS A 145 2.30 -5.53 -11.83
CA HIS A 145 1.19 -6.45 -11.62
C HIS A 145 1.26 -7.10 -10.23
N HIS A 146 2.42 -7.64 -9.84
CA HIS A 146 2.62 -8.20 -8.50
C HIS A 146 2.38 -7.14 -7.42
N LEU A 147 2.82 -5.90 -7.63
CA LEU A 147 2.51 -4.82 -6.72
C LEU A 147 1.00 -4.62 -6.50
N ARG A 148 0.20 -4.64 -7.57
CA ARG A 148 -1.26 -4.52 -7.46
C ARG A 148 -1.89 -5.71 -6.75
N THR A 149 -1.31 -6.90 -6.88
CA THR A 149 -1.83 -8.15 -6.31
C THR A 149 -1.41 -8.36 -4.86
N HIS A 150 -0.17 -8.03 -4.50
CA HIS A 150 0.39 -8.23 -3.17
C HIS A 150 0.23 -7.02 -2.25
N GLY A 151 0.11 -5.82 -2.82
CA GLY A 151 0.08 -4.56 -2.09
C GLY A 151 1.47 -3.97 -1.85
N GLN A 152 1.59 -3.21 -0.77
CA GLN A 152 2.83 -2.50 -0.42
C GLN A 152 3.86 -3.50 0.15
N PRO A 153 5.10 -3.54 -0.38
CA PRO A 153 6.15 -4.35 0.22
C PRO A 153 6.73 -3.68 1.46
N THR A 154 7.40 -4.46 2.30
CA THR A 154 8.20 -3.98 3.43
C THR A 154 9.68 -4.09 3.12
N LEU A 155 10.49 -3.17 3.62
CA LEU A 155 11.96 -3.25 3.53
C LEU A 155 12.48 -4.14 4.67
N LEU A 156 13.09 -5.27 4.34
CA LEU A 156 13.69 -6.21 5.30
C LEU A 156 15.10 -6.60 4.86
N PRO A 157 16.00 -7.00 5.76
CA PRO A 157 17.24 -7.66 5.37
C PRO A 157 16.93 -8.97 4.63
N LEU A 158 17.75 -9.31 3.62
CA LEU A 158 17.55 -10.55 2.85
C LEU A 158 17.58 -11.80 3.76
N SER A 159 18.39 -11.77 4.81
CA SER A 159 18.48 -12.85 5.81
C SER A 159 17.18 -13.12 6.59
N GLU A 160 16.25 -12.15 6.63
CA GLU A 160 14.93 -12.32 7.26
C GLU A 160 13.90 -12.92 6.29
N THR A 161 14.29 -13.17 5.04
CA THR A 161 13.44 -13.81 4.03
C THR A 161 13.75 -15.30 3.90
N ALA A 162 12.90 -16.03 3.19
CA ALA A 162 13.18 -17.43 2.84
C ALA A 162 14.18 -17.58 1.67
N LEU A 163 14.58 -16.47 1.04
CA LEU A 163 15.44 -16.46 -0.14
C LEU A 163 16.85 -16.00 0.21
N THR A 164 17.81 -16.47 -0.58
CA THR A 164 19.24 -16.24 -0.38
C THR A 164 19.85 -15.56 -1.59
N ARG A 165 21.13 -15.18 -1.50
CA ARG A 165 21.84 -14.60 -2.66
C ARG A 165 21.84 -15.51 -3.89
N HIS A 166 21.93 -16.82 -3.69
CA HIS A 166 21.92 -17.80 -4.77
C HIS A 166 20.61 -17.78 -5.56
N ASP A 167 19.51 -17.39 -4.90
CA ASP A 167 18.23 -17.31 -5.56
C ASP A 167 18.15 -16.13 -6.56
N PHE A 168 19.09 -15.20 -6.46
CA PHE A 168 19.21 -14.05 -7.35
C PHE A 168 20.45 -14.13 -8.26
N THR A 169 21.23 -15.22 -8.21
CA THR A 169 22.45 -15.43 -9.03
C THR A 169 22.57 -16.87 -9.58
N PRO A 170 22.54 -17.16 -10.90
CA PRO A 170 21.97 -16.44 -12.06
C PRO A 170 20.72 -17.13 -12.66
N SER A 171 19.74 -16.36 -13.20
CA SER A 171 19.10 -16.61 -14.52
C SER A 171 17.92 -15.66 -14.76
N PRO A 172 17.89 -15.06 -15.94
CA PRO A 172 16.71 -15.03 -16.81
C PRO A 172 16.96 -15.82 -18.12
N LEU A 173 18.19 -16.27 -18.37
CA LEU A 173 18.59 -17.09 -19.50
C LEU A 173 19.86 -17.85 -19.11
N SER A 174 19.73 -19.12 -18.71
CA SER A 174 20.84 -20.07 -18.90
C SER A 174 20.82 -20.58 -20.34
N GLN A 175 20.77 -19.63 -21.30
CA GLN A 175 21.42 -19.58 -22.63
C GLN A 175 21.36 -18.14 -23.15
#